data_AF-A0A3C1S9Q7-F1
#
_entry.id   AF-A0A3C1S9Q7-F1
#
_cell.length_a   1.000
_cell.length_b   1.000
_cell.length_c   1.000
_cell.angle_alpha   90.00
_cell.angle_beta   90.00
_cell.angle_gamma   90.00
#
_symmetry.space_group_name_H-M   'P 1'
#
loop_
_entity.id
_entity.type
_entity.pdbx_description
1 polymer ?
#
loop_
_entity_poly.entity_id
_entity_poly.type
_entity_poly.pdbx_seq_one_letter_code
_entity_poly.pdbx_strand_id
1 'polypeptide(L)'
;MFVYNCNKEVMAAHINSKLVGMKLSEFIDKTGRYLSYDLCVEALKPKGGWAEYWWSKAGGTTPERKISYILKVQGQPYEVSAGIYNPSMTLKQLNDMLK
;
A
#
# COMPACT_ATOMS: atom_id res chain seq x y z
N MET A 1 -1.62 -6.13 -6.71
CA MET A 1 -2.45 -4.92 -6.64
C MET A 1 -3.45 -5.07 -5.51
N PHE A 2 -3.82 -3.98 -4.87
CA PHE A 2 -4.91 -3.93 -3.89
C PHE A 2 -5.55 -2.54 -3.93
N VAL A 3 -6.82 -2.45 -3.51
CA VAL A 3 -7.65 -1.25 -3.61
C VAL A 3 -8.29 -1.02 -2.27
N TYR A 4 -8.31 0.23 -1.81
CA TYR A 4 -8.87 0.61 -0.53
C TYR A 4 -9.56 1.95 -0.62
N ASN A 5 -10.25 2.32 0.46
CA ASN A 5 -10.87 3.63 0.64
C ASN A 5 -10.36 4.21 1.95
N CYS A 6 -9.48 5.20 1.86
CA CYS A 6 -8.88 5.88 3.00
C CYS A 6 -9.92 6.55 3.90
N ASN A 7 -10.95 7.18 3.31
CA ASN A 7 -11.97 7.91 4.08
C ASN A 7 -12.85 6.98 4.91
N LYS A 8 -13.11 5.76 4.42
CA LYS A 8 -13.88 4.73 5.14
C LYS A 8 -13.00 3.74 5.89
N GLU A 9 -11.68 3.92 5.83
CA GLU A 9 -10.67 3.01 6.38
C GLU A 9 -10.94 1.53 6.05
N VAL A 10 -11.30 1.21 4.81
CA VAL A 10 -11.65 -0.17 4.43
C VAL A 10 -10.90 -0.68 3.21
N MET A 11 -10.49 -1.96 3.25
CA MET A 11 -9.96 -2.67 2.08
C MET A 11 -11.11 -3.01 1.12
N ALA A 12 -11.06 -2.49 -0.10
CA ALA A 12 -12.09 -2.68 -1.12
C ALA A 12 -11.81 -3.90 -2.03
N ALA A 13 -10.55 -4.18 -2.34
CA ALA A 13 -10.15 -5.34 -3.14
C ALA A 13 -8.74 -5.81 -2.80
N HIS A 14 -8.55 -7.12 -2.66
CA HIS A 14 -7.26 -7.73 -2.36
C HIS A 14 -7.21 -9.18 -2.87
N ILE A 15 -6.02 -9.67 -3.26
CA ILE A 15 -5.82 -11.05 -3.78
C ILE A 15 -6.19 -12.12 -2.74
N ASN A 16 -5.87 -11.87 -1.48
CA ASN A 16 -6.43 -12.60 -0.35
C ASN A 16 -7.79 -12.00 -0.03
N SER A 17 -8.86 -12.68 -0.44
CA SER A 17 -10.25 -12.24 -0.28
C SER A 17 -10.67 -12.06 1.17
N LYS A 18 -10.01 -12.73 2.12
CA LYS A 18 -10.28 -12.58 3.56
C LYS A 18 -9.97 -11.17 4.09
N LEU A 19 -9.17 -10.39 3.36
CA LEU A 19 -8.81 -9.03 3.76
C LEU A 19 -9.83 -7.99 3.28
N VAL A 20 -10.70 -8.34 2.32
CA VAL A 20 -11.72 -7.42 1.81
C VAL A 20 -12.73 -7.13 2.92
N GLY A 21 -13.04 -5.85 3.14
CA GLY A 21 -13.93 -5.40 4.21
C GLY A 21 -13.25 -5.19 5.56
N MET A 22 -12.00 -5.64 5.75
CA MET A 22 -11.26 -5.36 6.98
C MET A 22 -10.88 -3.88 7.09
N LYS A 23 -10.77 -3.41 8.33
CA LYS A 23 -10.32 -2.05 8.61
C LYS A 23 -8.85 -1.89 8.28
N LEU A 24 -8.49 -0.77 7.65
CA LEU A 24 -7.11 -0.53 7.26
C LEU A 24 -6.18 -0.40 8.49
N SER A 25 -6.68 0.09 9.62
CA SER A 25 -5.95 0.23 10.88
C SER A 25 -5.54 -1.10 11.53
N GLU A 26 -6.10 -2.23 11.09
CA GLU A 26 -5.69 -3.57 11.54
C GLU A 26 -4.42 -4.06 10.84
N PHE A 27 -3.99 -3.40 9.76
CA PHE A 27 -2.79 -3.77 9.02
C PHE A 27 -1.56 -3.09 9.61
N ILE A 28 -0.98 -3.76 10.62
CA ILE A 28 0.29 -3.39 11.23
C ILE A 28 1.37 -4.33 10.68
N ASP A 29 2.44 -3.76 10.15
CA ASP A 29 3.56 -4.56 9.65
C ASP A 29 4.46 -5.08 10.78
N LYS A 30 5.43 -5.93 10.43
CA LYS A 30 6.34 -6.53 11.43
C LYS A 30 7.18 -5.52 12.21
N THR A 31 7.28 -4.27 11.75
CA THR A 31 8.04 -3.19 12.38
C THR A 31 7.17 -2.33 13.30
N GLY A 32 5.86 -2.63 13.40
CA GLY A 32 4.91 -1.87 14.19
C GLY A 32 4.32 -0.66 13.47
N ARG A 33 4.55 -0.52 12.15
CA ARG A 33 3.99 0.59 11.35
C ARG A 33 2.59 0.26 10.88
N TYR A 34 1.70 1.23 11.00
CA TYR A 34 0.37 1.18 10.39
C TYR A 34 0.49 1.39 8.89
N LEU A 35 0.27 0.32 8.13
CA LEU A 35 0.34 0.35 6.67
C LEU A 35 -0.66 1.35 6.08
N SER A 36 -1.84 1.46 6.68
CA SER A 36 -2.91 2.36 6.25
C SER A 36 -2.49 3.83 6.19
N TYR A 37 -1.77 4.29 7.20
CA TYR A 37 -1.36 5.69 7.32
C TYR A 37 -0.40 6.07 6.18
N ASP A 38 0.68 5.30 6.01
CA ASP A 38 1.69 5.57 4.99
C ASP A 38 1.06 5.53 3.59
N LEU A 39 0.21 4.54 3.31
CA LEU A 39 -0.48 4.41 2.03
C LEU A 39 -1.44 5.55 1.74
N CYS A 40 -2.23 5.98 2.73
CA CYS A 40 -3.21 7.05 2.54
C CYS A 40 -2.54 8.42 2.41
N VAL A 41 -1.45 8.68 3.11
CA VAL A 41 -0.66 9.90 2.96
C VAL A 41 -0.06 10.01 1.55
N GLU A 42 0.51 8.92 1.02
CA GLU A 42 1.05 8.91 -0.34
C GLU A 42 -0.04 9.10 -1.41
N ALA A 43 -1.26 8.59 -1.17
CA ALA A 43 -2.39 8.78 -2.08
C ALA A 43 -2.87 10.24 -2.19
N LEU A 44 -2.63 11.07 -1.17
CA LEU A 44 -3.02 12.49 -1.17
C LEU A 44 -2.12 13.35 -2.08
N LYS A 45 -0.95 12.84 -2.49
CA LYS A 45 -0.05 13.55 -3.38
C LYS A 45 -0.67 13.65 -4.78
N PRO A 46 -0.53 14.79 -5.50
CA PRO A 46 -1.19 14.98 -6.80
C PRO A 46 -0.86 13.91 -7.85
N LYS A 47 0.37 13.38 -7.83
CA LYS A 47 0.82 12.29 -8.70
C LYS A 47 0.81 10.93 -7.99
N GLY A 48 0.33 10.84 -6.75
CA GLY A 48 0.59 9.70 -5.88
C GLY A 48 2.04 9.63 -5.41
N GLY A 49 2.44 8.46 -4.90
CA GLY A 49 3.77 8.28 -4.34
C GLY A 49 4.08 6.85 -3.93
N TRP A 50 5.24 6.64 -3.32
CA TRP A 50 5.77 5.33 -2.95
C TRP A 50 5.73 5.12 -1.44
N ALA A 51 5.26 3.95 -1.00
CA ALA A 51 5.33 3.50 0.39
C ALA A 51 6.14 2.20 0.50
N GLU A 52 6.85 2.05 1.62
CA GLU A 52 7.62 0.87 2.00
C GLU A 52 6.98 0.21 3.22
N TYR A 53 6.89 -1.11 3.21
CA TYR A 53 6.34 -1.90 4.30
C TYR A 53 6.73 -3.38 4.18
N TRP A 54 6.43 -4.17 5.21
CA TRP A 54 6.66 -5.62 5.20
C TRP A 54 5.38 -6.40 5.05
N TRP A 55 5.31 -7.25 4.03
CA TRP A 55 4.12 -8.04 3.72
C TRP A 55 4.52 -9.43 3.24
N SER A 56 3.71 -10.44 3.49
CA SER A 56 3.96 -11.78 2.97
C SER A 56 3.56 -11.86 1.49
N LYS A 57 4.28 -12.64 0.69
CA LYS A 57 3.86 -12.95 -0.69
C LYS A 57 2.55 -13.74 -0.66
N ALA A 58 1.80 -13.72 -1.76
CA ALA A 58 0.61 -14.56 -1.89
C ALA A 58 0.97 -16.04 -1.69
N GLY A 59 0.27 -16.73 -0.79
CA GLY A 59 0.57 -18.12 -0.42
C GLY A 59 1.74 -18.30 0.57
N GLY A 60 2.49 -17.24 0.89
CA GLY A 60 3.58 -17.27 1.87
C GLY A 60 3.17 -16.71 3.23
N THR A 61 3.94 -17.03 4.27
CA THR A 61 3.71 -16.56 5.64
C THR A 61 4.78 -15.59 6.14
N THR A 62 5.99 -15.63 5.58
CA THR A 62 7.10 -14.77 5.98
C THR A 62 6.97 -13.37 5.38
N PRO A 63 6.94 -12.30 6.19
CA PRO A 63 6.88 -10.93 5.67
C PRO A 63 8.21 -10.49 5.05
N GLU A 64 8.17 -10.12 3.78
CA GLU A 64 9.29 -9.60 3.01
C GLU A 64 9.11 -8.09 2.74
N ARG A 65 10.22 -7.39 2.49
CA ARG A 65 10.19 -5.97 2.14
C ARG A 65 9.44 -5.76 0.84
N LYS A 66 8.43 -4.90 0.87
CA LYS A 66 7.61 -4.52 -0.27
C LYS A 66 7.59 -3.00 -0.42
N ILE A 67 7.64 -2.56 -1.67
CA ILE A 67 7.47 -1.17 -2.08
C ILE A 67 6.28 -1.11 -3.03
N SER A 68 5.34 -0.20 -2.77
CA SER A 68 4.16 -0.01 -3.61
C SER A 68 4.05 1.44 -4.04
N TYR A 69 3.67 1.66 -5.29
CA TYR A 69 3.20 2.94 -5.77
C TYR A 69 1.69 3.03 -5.57
N ILE A 70 1.24 4.20 -5.15
CA ILE A 70 -0.13 4.48 -4.76
C ILE A 70 -0.66 5.63 -5.59
N LEU A 71 -1.88 5.48 -6.11
CA LEU A 71 -2.60 6.54 -6.82
C LEU A 71 -4.03 6.66 -6.29
N LYS A 72 -4.48 7.90 -6.08
CA LYS A 72 -5.90 8.21 -5.94
C LYS A 72 -6.59 8.10 -7.29
N VAL A 73 -7.71 7.39 -7.34
CA VAL A 73 -8.55 7.33 -8.55
C VAL A 73 -9.40 8.60 -8.61
N GLN A 74 -9.21 9.41 -9.64
CA GLN A 74 -9.95 10.66 -9.80
C GLN A 74 -11.46 10.42 -9.92
N GLY A 75 -12.25 11.22 -9.21
CA GLY A 75 -13.72 11.10 -9.19
C GLY A 75 -14.25 9.86 -8.45
N GLN A 76 -13.38 9.07 -7.81
CA GLN A 76 -13.75 7.85 -7.11
C GLN A 76 -13.28 7.90 -5.64
N PRO A 77 -13.93 7.17 -4.73
CA PRO A 77 -13.54 7.16 -3.33
C PRO A 77 -12.34 6.26 -3.05
N TYR A 78 -11.72 5.66 -4.08
CA TYR A 78 -10.73 4.61 -3.94
C TYR A 78 -9.29 5.05 -4.23
N GLU A 79 -8.37 4.37 -3.58
CA GLU A 79 -6.94 4.37 -3.85
C GLU A 79 -6.52 3.01 -4.40
N VAL A 80 -5.66 3.02 -5.41
CA VAL A 80 -5.12 1.80 -6.03
C VAL A 80 -3.62 1.74 -5.75
N SER A 81 -3.17 0.57 -5.29
CA SER A 81 -1.77 0.31 -5.02
C SER A 81 -1.26 -0.90 -5.81
N ALA A 82 -0.08 -0.74 -6.42
CA ALA A 82 0.66 -1.80 -7.07
C ALA A 82 2.11 -1.77 -6.59
N GLY A 83 2.70 -2.93 -6.36
CA GLY A 83 4.02 -2.99 -5.74
C GLY A 83 4.76 -4.29 -5.98
N ILE A 84 6.05 -4.24 -5.68
CA ILE A 84 7.02 -5.31 -5.88
C ILE A 84 7.71 -5.63 -4.55
N TYR A 85 8.09 -6.90 -4.40
CA TYR A 85 8.99 -7.32 -3.33
C TYR A 85 10.41 -7.04 -3.78
N ASN A 86 11.08 -6.10 -3.12
CA ASN A 86 12.41 -5.67 -3.53
C ASN A 86 13.25 -5.36 -2.27
N PRO A 87 14.39 -6.02 -2.06
CA PRO A 87 15.21 -5.81 -0.86
C PRO A 87 16.12 -4.58 -0.92
N SER A 88 16.37 -3.99 -2.10
CA SER A 88 17.48 -3.05 -2.29
C SER A 88 17.09 -1.67 -2.82
N MET A 89 16.00 -1.54 -3.60
CA MET A 89 15.59 -0.24 -4.13
C MET A 89 15.11 0.70 -3.02
N THR A 90 15.71 1.87 -2.93
CA THR A 90 15.34 2.88 -1.93
C THR A 90 14.12 3.70 -2.37
N LEU A 91 13.34 4.20 -1.41
CA LEU A 91 12.25 5.15 -1.71
C LEU A 91 12.78 6.42 -2.38
N LYS A 92 13.99 6.86 -2.03
CA LYS A 92 14.63 8.01 -2.68
C LYS A 92 14.82 7.79 -4.19
N GLN A 93 15.42 6.66 -4.58
CA GLN A 93 15.61 6.32 -6.00
C GLN A 93 14.29 6.28 -6.76
N LEU A 94 13.25 5.69 -6.16
CA LEU A 94 11.92 5.61 -6.76
C LEU A 94 11.24 6.98 -6.89
N ASN A 95 11.33 7.82 -5.86
CA ASN A 95 10.78 9.17 -5.89
C ASN A 95 11.51 10.06 -6.89
N ASP A 96 12.83 9.89 -7.05
CA ASP A 96 13.61 10.59 -8.07
C ASP A 96 13.18 10.25 -9.51
N MET A 97 12.49 9.12 -9.72
CA MET A 97 11.92 8.71 -11.03
C MET A 97 10.53 9.29 -11.31
N LEU A 98 9.84 9.88 -10.33
CA LEU A 98 8.49 10.45 -10.49
C LEU A 98 8.48 11.88 -11.06
N LYS A 99 9.65 12.42 -11.40
CA LYS A 99 9.85 13.79 -11.91
C LYS A 99 8.98 14.05 -13.13
#